data_AF-A0A444LBJ7-F1
#
_entry.id   AF-A0A444LBJ7-F1
#
_cell.length_a   1.000
_cell.length_b   1.000
_cell.length_c   1.000
_cell.angle_alpha   90.00
_cell.angle_beta   90.00
_cell.angle_gamma   90.00
#
_symmetry.space_group_name_H-M   'P 1'
#
loop_
_entity.id
_entity.type
_entity.pdbx_description
1 polymer ?
#
loop_
_entity_poly.entity_id
_entity_poly.type
_entity_poly.pdbx_seq_one_letter_code
_entity_poly.pdbx_strand_id
1 'polypeptide(L)'
;MQDISPEISGSMFHWISSVKGPRMELPQDCSSIDDLNALREQFDFGYTIMKHAVWRDIGSFTFAGLRVPAVLRDAKTTSDMSQVAYSPLEVVVFQEHLHDRITMLAKNNRMLREIWTFNERSRCFREFELTSTKTASEAIVQTADIVAALRAGSEPMVIDALNSNLASRLNRLDLILSYLVVAQTRP
;
A
#
# COMPACT_ATOMS: atom_id res chain seq x y z
N MET A 1 -46.57 14.05 9.21
CA MET A 1 -46.29 14.09 7.76
C MET A 1 -45.09 14.99 7.57
N GLN A 2 -43.95 14.39 7.15
CA GLN A 2 -42.82 14.96 6.37
C GLN A 2 -42.15 16.24 6.92
N ASP A 3 -40.83 16.38 7.03
CA ASP A 3 -39.69 15.68 6.43
C ASP A 3 -38.50 15.76 7.39
N ILE A 4 -37.81 14.64 7.60
CA ILE A 4 -36.47 14.62 8.20
C ILE A 4 -35.51 14.46 7.03
N SER A 5 -34.89 15.56 6.61
CA SER A 5 -33.75 15.53 5.69
C SER A 5 -32.55 14.89 6.42
N PRO A 6 -31.89 13.88 5.84
CA PRO A 6 -30.63 13.39 6.38
C PRO A 6 -29.50 14.33 5.94
N GLU A 7 -28.88 15.00 6.91
CA GLU A 7 -27.60 15.66 6.70
C GLU A 7 -26.57 14.62 6.27
N ILE A 8 -26.15 14.76 5.01
CA ILE A 8 -25.10 14.00 4.37
C ILE A 8 -23.80 14.35 5.09
N SER A 9 -23.32 13.42 5.92
CA SER A 9 -21.96 13.40 6.47
C SER A 9 -20.96 13.53 5.32
N GLY A 10 -20.27 14.67 5.27
CA GLY A 10 -19.29 15.02 4.25
C GLY A 10 -18.15 14.02 4.18
N SER A 11 -18.18 13.17 3.15
CA SER A 11 -17.01 12.49 2.61
C SER A 11 -16.14 13.54 1.92
N MET A 12 -15.11 14.02 2.61
CA MET A 12 -14.14 14.99 2.11
C MET A 12 -13.05 14.29 1.28
N PHE A 13 -13.45 13.62 0.21
CA PHE A 13 -12.54 13.23 -0.87
C PHE A 13 -13.00 13.96 -2.13
N HIS A 14 -12.46 15.15 -2.34
CA HIS A 14 -12.67 15.89 -3.58
C HIS A 14 -11.83 15.24 -4.70
N TRP A 15 -12.40 14.24 -5.36
CA TRP A 15 -11.92 13.76 -6.65
C TRP A 15 -12.17 14.86 -7.68
N ILE A 16 -11.12 15.54 -8.14
CA ILE A 16 -11.23 16.55 -9.18
C ILE A 16 -11.37 15.81 -10.52
N SER A 17 -12.61 15.57 -10.93
CA SER A 17 -12.92 15.16 -12.30
C SER A 17 -12.69 16.35 -13.23
N SER A 18 -11.63 16.32 -14.04
CA SER A 18 -11.47 17.27 -15.14
C SER A 18 -10.92 16.61 -16.41
N VAL A 19 -11.88 16.31 -17.29
CA VAL A 19 -11.82 16.38 -18.76
C VAL A 19 -10.89 15.38 -19.51
N LYS A 20 -11.58 14.41 -20.15
CA LYS A 20 -11.28 13.69 -21.41
C LYS A 20 -10.07 12.73 -21.47
N GLY A 21 -10.41 11.44 -21.41
CA GLY A 21 -9.59 10.27 -21.75
C GLY A 21 -9.82 9.14 -20.74
N PRO A 22 -9.42 7.88 -21.01
CA PRO A 22 -9.33 6.84 -19.98
C PRO A 22 -8.14 7.19 -19.07
N ARG A 23 -8.25 8.29 -18.33
CA ARG A 23 -7.20 8.83 -17.49
C ARG A 23 -7.34 8.20 -16.12
N MET A 24 -6.27 7.54 -15.72
CA MET A 24 -6.02 7.04 -14.38
C MET A 24 -6.03 8.24 -13.43
N GLU A 25 -7.08 8.40 -12.62
CA GLU A 25 -7.14 9.47 -11.62
C GLU A 25 -6.20 9.09 -10.47
N LEU A 26 -5.00 9.69 -10.47
CA LEU A 26 -4.04 9.54 -9.38
C LEU A 26 -4.51 10.37 -8.18
N PRO A 27 -4.16 9.95 -6.94
CA PRO A 27 -4.34 10.82 -5.78
C PRO A 27 -3.68 12.18 -6.00
N GLN A 28 -4.22 13.23 -5.38
CA GLN A 28 -3.72 14.61 -5.53
C GLN A 28 -2.22 14.72 -5.17
N ASP A 29 -1.76 13.95 -4.18
CA ASP A 29 -0.37 13.86 -3.73
C ASP A 29 0.53 13.01 -4.64
N CYS A 30 0.02 12.54 -5.77
CA CYS A 30 0.75 11.75 -6.78
C CYS A 30 0.53 12.34 -8.19
N SER A 31 0.17 13.63 -8.26
CA SER A 31 -0.24 14.28 -9.51
C SER A 31 0.90 14.89 -10.31
N SER A 32 2.10 15.01 -9.72
CA SER A 32 3.30 15.50 -10.39
C SER A 32 4.42 14.45 -10.52
N ILE A 33 5.36 14.70 -11.43
CA ILE A 33 6.55 13.85 -11.61
C ILE A 33 7.41 13.85 -10.34
N ASP A 34 7.57 15.01 -9.70
CA ASP A 34 8.37 15.16 -8.48
C ASP A 34 7.74 14.39 -7.32
N ASP A 35 6.41 14.42 -7.18
CA ASP A 35 5.70 13.67 -6.13
C ASP A 35 5.88 12.15 -6.30
N LEU A 36 5.80 11.66 -7.54
CA LEU A 36 5.99 10.23 -7.83
C LEU A 36 7.44 9.78 -7.61
N ASN A 37 8.43 10.63 -7.94
CA ASN A 37 9.83 10.37 -7.63
C ASN A 37 10.07 10.36 -6.11
N ALA A 38 9.52 11.32 -5.38
CA ALA A 38 9.59 11.35 -3.92
C ALA A 38 8.95 10.08 -3.32
N LEU A 39 7.80 9.65 -3.83
CA LEU A 39 7.14 8.42 -3.40
C LEU A 39 7.98 7.16 -3.70
N ARG A 40 8.66 7.12 -4.84
CA ARG A 40 9.62 6.06 -5.19
C ARG A 40 10.72 5.94 -4.14
N GLU A 41 11.31 7.07 -3.74
CA GLU A 41 12.31 7.13 -2.68
C GLU A 41 11.74 6.69 -1.33
N GLN A 42 10.50 7.08 -1.01
CA GLN A 42 9.83 6.65 0.23
C GLN A 42 9.67 5.12 0.28
N PHE A 43 9.29 4.47 -0.83
CA PHE A 43 9.17 3.01 -0.89
C PHE A 43 10.50 2.29 -0.71
N ASP A 44 11.56 2.75 -1.37
CA ASP A 44 12.90 2.17 -1.23
C ASP A 44 13.44 2.32 0.19
N PHE A 45 13.23 3.49 0.80
CA PHE A 45 13.64 3.75 2.18
C PHE A 45 12.85 2.92 3.20
N GLY A 46 11.52 2.84 3.06
CA GLY A 46 10.66 2.01 3.90
C GLY A 46 11.03 0.53 3.82
N TYR A 47 11.29 0.02 2.62
CA TYR A 47 11.81 -1.33 2.41
C TYR A 47 13.15 -1.55 3.12
N THR A 48 14.10 -0.63 3.00
CA THR A 48 15.42 -0.75 3.62
C THR A 48 15.31 -0.85 5.15
N ILE A 49 14.44 -0.06 5.76
CA ILE A 49 14.16 -0.12 7.20
C ILE A 49 13.57 -1.48 7.59
N MET A 50 12.53 -1.93 6.90
CA MET A 50 11.86 -3.20 7.21
C MET A 50 12.79 -4.39 7.03
N LYS A 51 13.57 -4.43 5.94
CA LYS A 51 14.58 -5.46 5.70
C LYS A 51 15.61 -5.52 6.82
N HIS A 52 16.13 -4.36 7.24
CA HIS A 52 17.06 -4.29 8.37
C HIS A 52 16.42 -4.84 9.65
N ALA A 53 15.17 -4.49 9.92
CA ALA A 53 14.45 -4.93 11.11
C ALA A 53 14.24 -6.46 11.13
N VAL A 54 13.88 -7.05 9.97
CA VAL A 54 13.76 -8.50 9.80
C VAL A 54 15.08 -9.21 10.07
N TRP A 55 16.18 -8.73 9.46
CA TRP A 55 17.53 -9.28 9.67
C TRP A 55 17.98 -9.21 11.13
N ARG A 56 17.50 -8.21 11.88
CA ARG A 56 17.86 -8.03 13.28
C ARG A 56 17.23 -9.07 14.21
N ASP A 57 15.95 -9.39 14.03
CA ASP A 57 15.22 -10.20 15.03
C ASP A 57 13.89 -10.80 14.52
N ILE A 58 13.87 -11.47 13.35
CA ILE A 58 12.63 -12.12 12.86
C ILE A 58 12.02 -13.11 13.87
N GLY A 59 12.85 -13.76 14.69
CA GLY A 59 12.39 -14.74 15.69
C GLY A 59 11.50 -14.15 16.78
N SER A 60 11.58 -12.84 17.03
CA SER A 60 10.72 -12.14 18.00
C SER A 60 9.44 -11.56 17.37
N PHE A 61 9.21 -11.75 16.07
CA PHE A 61 8.02 -11.23 15.41
C PHE A 61 6.75 -11.91 15.92
N THR A 62 5.71 -11.10 16.13
CA THR A 62 4.40 -11.61 16.55
C THR A 62 3.26 -10.80 15.93
N PHE A 63 2.20 -11.53 15.55
CA PHE A 63 0.93 -10.93 15.12
C PHE A 63 0.03 -10.52 16.31
N ALA A 64 0.52 -10.57 17.55
CA ALA A 64 -0.25 -10.12 18.70
C ALA A 64 -0.76 -8.68 18.50
N GLY A 65 -2.08 -8.51 18.64
CA GLY A 65 -2.76 -7.23 18.42
C GLY A 65 -2.98 -6.84 16.95
N LEU A 66 -2.56 -7.67 15.98
CA LEU A 66 -2.83 -7.46 14.55
C LEU A 66 -3.96 -8.38 14.08
N ARG A 67 -5.08 -7.79 13.66
CA ARG A 67 -6.16 -8.51 13.00
C ARG A 67 -5.87 -8.58 11.50
N VAL A 68 -5.52 -9.76 10.99
CA VAL A 68 -5.31 -9.96 9.55
C VAL A 68 -6.67 -9.93 8.81
N PRO A 69 -6.86 -9.01 7.83
CA PRO A 69 -8.07 -8.95 7.00
C PRO A 69 -8.38 -10.28 6.33
N ALA A 70 -9.68 -10.60 6.20
CA ALA A 70 -10.12 -11.88 5.64
C ALA A 70 -9.62 -12.08 4.21
N VAL A 71 -9.64 -11.02 3.40
CA VAL A 71 -9.16 -11.01 2.02
C VAL A 71 -7.71 -11.47 1.86
N LEU A 72 -6.85 -11.26 2.87
CA LEU A 72 -5.45 -11.71 2.84
C LEU A 72 -5.29 -13.20 3.17
N ARG A 73 -6.30 -13.84 3.77
CA ARG A 73 -6.26 -15.28 4.07
C ARG A 73 -6.58 -16.12 2.84
N ASP A 74 -7.46 -15.61 1.99
CA ASP A 74 -8.00 -16.32 0.81
C ASP A 74 -7.32 -15.90 -0.51
N ALA A 75 -6.34 -15.00 -0.43
CA ALA A 75 -5.66 -14.38 -1.58
C ALA A 75 -4.98 -15.37 -2.54
N LYS A 76 -4.60 -16.57 -2.07
CA LYS A 76 -4.01 -17.61 -2.94
C LYS A 76 -5.04 -18.32 -3.82
N THR A 77 -6.33 -18.17 -3.54
CA THR A 77 -7.40 -18.99 -4.15
C THR A 77 -8.23 -18.22 -5.17
N THR A 78 -8.10 -16.89 -5.26
CA THR A 78 -8.94 -16.05 -6.11
C THR A 78 -8.09 -15.15 -7.02
N SER A 79 -8.09 -15.45 -8.32
CA SER A 79 -7.46 -14.58 -9.34
C SER A 79 -8.34 -13.39 -9.71
N ASP A 80 -9.65 -13.45 -9.40
CA ASP A 80 -10.63 -12.42 -9.70
C ASP A 80 -11.12 -11.73 -8.41
N MET A 81 -10.63 -10.50 -8.20
CA MET A 81 -11.02 -9.66 -7.07
C MET A 81 -12.38 -8.99 -7.26
N SER A 82 -12.99 -9.05 -8.44
CA SER A 82 -14.29 -8.40 -8.71
C SER A 82 -15.44 -8.99 -7.89
N GLN A 83 -15.28 -10.22 -7.39
CA GLN A 83 -16.29 -10.93 -6.61
C GLN A 83 -16.01 -10.93 -5.10
N VAL A 84 -14.85 -10.41 -4.68
CA VAL A 84 -14.45 -10.41 -3.27
C VAL A 84 -14.79 -9.06 -2.67
N ALA A 85 -15.78 -9.03 -1.75
CA ALA A 85 -16.07 -7.83 -0.99
C ALA A 85 -14.97 -7.59 0.06
N TYR A 86 -14.20 -6.51 -0.08
CA TYR A 86 -13.25 -6.05 0.92
C TYR A 86 -13.23 -4.52 0.99
N SER A 87 -12.70 -4.00 2.10
CA SER A 87 -12.45 -2.57 2.27
C SER A 87 -10.99 -2.24 1.95
N PRO A 88 -10.69 -1.42 0.92
CA PRO A 88 -9.33 -0.94 0.66
C PRO A 88 -8.68 -0.32 1.89
N LEU A 89 -9.43 0.51 2.64
CA LEU A 89 -8.96 1.14 3.87
C LEU A 89 -8.57 0.13 4.95
N GLU A 90 -9.35 -0.95 5.12
CA GLU A 90 -9.01 -2.02 6.09
C GLU A 90 -7.65 -2.65 5.76
N VAL A 91 -7.38 -2.91 4.48
CA VAL A 91 -6.11 -3.49 4.03
C VAL A 91 -4.96 -2.49 4.20
N VAL A 92 -5.17 -1.21 3.91
CA VAL A 92 -4.14 -0.16 4.09
C VAL A 92 -3.78 0.05 5.55
N VAL A 93 -4.78 0.14 6.44
CA VAL A 93 -4.55 0.24 7.90
C VAL A 93 -3.83 -0.99 8.41
N PHE A 94 -4.19 -2.19 7.93
CA PHE A 94 -3.46 -3.40 8.27
C PHE A 94 -2.00 -3.34 7.82
N GLN A 95 -1.72 -2.90 6.58
CA GLN A 95 -0.36 -2.73 6.08
C GLN A 95 0.45 -1.76 6.95
N GLU A 96 -0.14 -0.64 7.39
CA GLU A 96 0.53 0.34 8.25
C GLU A 96 0.97 -0.29 9.58
N HIS A 97 0.05 -0.98 10.25
CA HIS A 97 0.35 -1.66 11.50
C HIS A 97 1.33 -2.83 11.31
N LEU A 98 1.29 -3.49 10.15
CA LEU A 98 2.26 -4.52 9.80
C LEU A 98 3.67 -3.93 9.65
N HIS A 99 3.82 -2.81 8.93
CA HIS A 99 5.09 -2.12 8.77
C HIS A 99 5.66 -1.64 10.11
N ASP A 100 4.80 -1.11 10.99
CA ASP A 100 5.19 -0.72 12.35
C ASP A 100 5.73 -1.93 13.11
N ARG A 101 5.01 -3.05 13.09
CA ARG A 101 5.38 -4.27 13.82
C ARG A 101 6.68 -4.89 13.30
N ILE A 102 6.88 -4.91 11.98
CA ILE A 102 8.15 -5.36 11.38
C ILE A 102 9.28 -4.45 11.85
N THR A 103 9.09 -3.13 11.79
CA THR A 103 10.12 -2.16 12.16
C THR A 103 10.50 -2.19 13.63
N MET A 104 9.55 -2.52 14.52
CA MET A 104 9.82 -2.70 15.95
C MET A 104 10.88 -3.78 16.24
N LEU A 105 11.10 -4.74 15.34
CA LEU A 105 12.15 -5.75 15.46
C LEU A 105 13.56 -5.14 15.55
N ALA A 106 13.78 -3.99 14.90
CA ALA A 106 15.05 -3.27 14.97
C ALA A 106 15.35 -2.68 16.36
N LYS A 107 14.33 -2.57 17.23
CA LYS A 107 14.41 -1.92 18.56
C LYS A 107 14.97 -0.49 18.47
N ASN A 108 14.58 0.23 17.42
CA ASN A 108 15.06 1.57 17.11
C ASN A 108 13.88 2.54 16.89
N ASN A 109 13.61 3.38 17.89
CA ASN A 109 12.52 4.36 17.84
C ASN A 109 12.69 5.42 16.73
N ARG A 110 13.92 5.66 16.26
CA ARG A 110 14.13 6.55 15.11
C ARG A 110 13.58 5.91 13.84
N MET A 111 13.90 4.64 13.59
CA MET A 111 13.40 3.91 12.42
C MET A 111 11.87 3.79 12.45
N LEU A 112 11.27 3.62 13.63
CA LEU A 112 9.81 3.60 13.76
C LEU A 112 9.16 4.93 13.33
N ARG A 113 9.74 6.08 13.68
CA ARG A 113 9.23 7.40 13.24
C ARG A 113 9.35 7.59 11.72
N GLU A 114 10.43 7.10 11.13
CA GLU A 114 10.58 7.11 9.67
C GLU A 114 9.50 6.27 8.99
N ILE A 115 9.14 5.12 9.58
CA ILE A 115 8.08 4.26 9.05
C ILE A 115 6.69 4.86 9.21
N TRP A 116 6.43 5.62 10.27
CA TRP A 116 5.20 6.41 10.36
C TRP A 116 5.11 7.47 9.26
N THR A 117 6.22 8.16 8.98
CA THR A 117 6.30 9.13 7.90
C THR A 117 6.09 8.48 6.53
N PHE A 118 6.68 7.30 6.31
CA PHE A 118 6.45 6.49 5.11
C PHE A 118 4.98 6.05 4.99
N ASN A 119 4.38 5.57 6.07
CA ASN A 119 2.99 5.12 6.09
C ASN A 119 2.04 6.26 5.70
N GLU A 120 2.22 7.44 6.27
CA GLU A 120 1.48 8.68 5.96
C GLU A 120 1.60 9.01 4.46
N ARG A 121 2.83 9.17 3.96
CA ARG A 121 3.11 9.63 2.59
C ARG A 121 2.69 8.63 1.51
N SER A 122 2.72 7.34 1.82
CA SER A 122 2.36 6.28 0.87
C SER A 122 0.89 5.87 0.93
N ARG A 123 0.11 6.35 1.92
CA ARG A 123 -1.27 5.90 2.17
C ARG A 123 -2.15 6.06 0.93
N CYS A 124 -2.23 7.28 0.39
CA CYS A 124 -3.08 7.60 -0.75
C CYS A 124 -2.79 6.70 -1.96
N PHE A 125 -1.50 6.44 -2.24
CA PHE A 125 -1.10 5.53 -3.31
C PHE A 125 -1.54 4.09 -3.02
N ARG A 126 -1.30 3.57 -1.82
CA ARG A 126 -1.69 2.20 -1.44
C ARG A 126 -3.21 2.00 -1.49
N GLU A 127 -3.99 3.01 -1.09
CA GLU A 127 -5.44 3.02 -1.23
C GLU A 127 -5.85 2.96 -2.70
N PHE A 128 -5.24 3.80 -3.55
CA PHE A 128 -5.46 3.79 -4.99
C PHE A 128 -5.14 2.44 -5.63
N GLU A 129 -4.05 1.77 -5.23
CA GLU A 129 -3.73 0.41 -5.71
C GLU A 129 -4.85 -0.59 -5.42
N LEU A 130 -5.52 -0.42 -4.28
CA LEU A 130 -6.55 -1.31 -3.77
C LEU A 130 -7.97 -0.94 -4.21
N THR A 131 -8.19 0.23 -4.83
CA THR A 131 -9.49 0.57 -5.42
C THR A 131 -9.62 0.13 -6.88
N SER A 132 -8.50 -0.01 -7.59
CA SER A 132 -8.49 -0.49 -8.98
C SER A 132 -8.47 -2.02 -9.05
N THR A 133 -9.46 -2.61 -9.72
CA THR A 133 -9.57 -4.07 -9.92
C THR A 133 -8.35 -4.67 -10.64
N LYS A 134 -7.66 -3.88 -11.47
CA LYS A 134 -6.44 -4.31 -12.19
C LYS A 134 -5.24 -4.50 -11.27
N THR A 135 -5.19 -3.73 -10.18
CA THR A 135 -3.99 -3.59 -9.34
C THR A 135 -4.18 -4.18 -7.95
N ALA A 136 -5.43 -4.28 -7.50
CA ALA A 136 -5.80 -4.75 -6.17
C ALA A 136 -5.40 -6.20 -5.92
N SER A 137 -5.65 -7.09 -6.88
CA SER A 137 -5.31 -8.52 -6.76
C SER A 137 -3.82 -8.70 -6.46
N GLU A 138 -2.97 -8.04 -7.24
CA GLU A 138 -1.53 -8.09 -7.05
C GLU A 138 -1.09 -7.51 -5.69
N ALA A 139 -1.63 -6.35 -5.29
CA ALA A 139 -1.31 -5.73 -4.00
C ALA A 139 -1.74 -6.60 -2.80
N ILE A 140 -2.88 -7.28 -2.91
CA ILE A 140 -3.42 -8.21 -1.92
C ILE A 140 -2.56 -9.46 -1.82
N VAL A 141 -2.21 -10.07 -2.96
CA VAL A 141 -1.35 -11.27 -3.01
C VAL A 141 0.01 -10.97 -2.39
N GLN A 142 0.64 -9.85 -2.75
CA GLN A 142 1.93 -9.47 -2.18
C GLN A 142 1.87 -9.23 -0.67
N THR A 143 0.79 -8.58 -0.20
CA THR A 143 0.59 -8.38 1.24
C THR A 143 0.39 -9.74 1.94
N ALA A 144 -0.37 -10.65 1.33
CA ALA A 144 -0.57 -12.00 1.84
C ALA A 144 0.72 -12.83 1.87
N ASP A 145 1.60 -12.68 0.88
CA ASP A 145 2.90 -13.35 0.84
C ASP A 145 3.83 -12.87 1.95
N ILE A 146 3.86 -11.55 2.23
CA ILE A 146 4.58 -11.01 3.40
C ILE A 146 4.02 -11.63 4.69
N VAL A 147 2.68 -11.67 4.85
CA VAL A 147 2.05 -12.28 6.03
C VAL A 147 2.41 -13.76 6.17
N ALA A 148 2.39 -14.52 5.07
CA ALA A 148 2.74 -15.94 5.07
C ALA A 148 4.21 -16.15 5.44
N ALA A 149 5.12 -15.34 4.89
CA ALA A 149 6.55 -15.40 5.21
C ALA A 149 6.82 -15.08 6.68
N LEU A 150 6.16 -14.05 7.23
CA LEU A 150 6.28 -13.69 8.65
C LEU A 150 5.75 -14.81 9.56
N ARG A 151 4.65 -15.48 9.19
CA ARG A 151 4.15 -16.65 9.93
C ARG A 151 5.12 -17.82 9.91
N ALA A 152 5.85 -18.01 8.81
CA ALA A 152 6.88 -19.04 8.70
C ALA A 152 8.13 -18.70 9.54
N GLY A 153 8.29 -17.44 9.98
CA GLY A 153 9.47 -17.00 10.75
C GLY A 153 10.79 -17.09 9.97
N SER A 154 10.71 -17.18 8.64
CA SER A 154 11.86 -17.40 7.76
C SER A 154 12.36 -16.08 7.21
N GLU A 155 13.52 -15.62 7.67
CA GLU A 155 14.15 -14.38 7.19
C GLU A 155 14.26 -14.33 5.66
N PRO A 156 14.81 -15.35 4.96
CA PRO A 156 14.91 -15.31 3.49
C PRO A 156 13.55 -15.13 2.82
N MET A 157 12.52 -15.85 3.28
CA MET A 157 11.18 -15.73 2.70
C MET A 157 10.57 -14.35 2.92
N VAL A 158 10.81 -13.74 4.09
CA VAL A 158 10.28 -12.41 4.39
C VAL A 158 10.99 -11.37 3.53
N ILE A 159 12.31 -11.47 3.38
CA ILE A 159 13.08 -10.56 2.53
C ILE A 159 12.63 -10.70 1.06
N ASP A 160 12.41 -11.92 0.57
CA ASP A 160 11.95 -12.16 -0.79
C ASP A 160 10.54 -11.61 -1.05
N ALA A 161 9.63 -11.75 -0.07
CA ALA A 161 8.29 -11.17 -0.15
C ALA A 161 8.34 -9.63 -0.15
N LEU A 162 9.17 -9.02 0.70
CA LEU A 162 9.39 -7.58 0.73
C LEU A 162 10.02 -7.07 -0.59
N ASN A 163 11.00 -7.79 -1.14
CA ASN A 163 11.62 -7.48 -2.43
C ASN A 163 10.59 -7.48 -3.56
N SER A 164 9.78 -8.53 -3.63
CA SER A 164 8.77 -8.70 -4.68
C SER A 164 7.72 -7.59 -4.61
N ASN A 165 7.29 -7.25 -3.39
CA ASN A 165 6.35 -6.15 -3.17
C ASN A 165 6.95 -4.79 -3.55
N LEU A 166 8.20 -4.51 -3.18
CA LEU A 166 8.89 -3.28 -3.59
C LEU A 166 9.00 -3.21 -5.12
N ALA A 167 9.51 -4.25 -5.76
CA ALA A 167 9.75 -4.28 -7.21
C ALA A 167 8.46 -4.02 -8.00
N SER A 168 7.34 -4.63 -7.61
CA SER A 168 6.04 -4.39 -8.25
C SER A 168 5.58 -2.94 -8.10
N ARG A 169 5.69 -2.37 -6.89
CA ARG A 169 5.31 -0.97 -6.65
C ARG A 169 6.20 0.02 -7.41
N LEU A 170 7.50 -0.21 -7.47
CA LEU A 170 8.42 0.61 -8.26
C LEU A 170 8.08 0.52 -9.76
N ASN A 171 7.84 -0.68 -10.29
CA ASN A 171 7.41 -0.86 -11.68
C ASN A 171 6.10 -0.12 -11.97
N ARG A 172 5.16 -0.12 -11.02
CA ARG A 172 3.88 0.58 -11.16
C ARG A 172 4.06 2.10 -11.16
N LEU A 173 4.90 2.63 -10.28
CA LEU A 173 5.26 4.04 -10.28
C LEU A 173 5.92 4.44 -11.61
N ASP A 174 6.81 3.60 -12.15
CA ASP A 174 7.48 3.86 -13.43
C ASP A 174 6.51 3.88 -14.61
N LEU A 175 5.50 3.01 -14.60
CA LEU A 175 4.42 3.05 -15.59
C LEU A 175 3.61 4.35 -15.48
N ILE A 176 3.24 4.76 -14.27
CA ILE A 176 2.49 5.99 -14.03
C ILE A 176 3.30 7.21 -14.48
N LEU A 177 4.58 7.29 -14.10
CA LEU A 177 5.52 8.32 -14.55
C LEU A 177 5.58 8.40 -16.07
N SER A 178 5.72 7.26 -16.74
CA SER A 178 5.76 7.18 -18.20
C SER A 178 4.49 7.74 -18.84
N TYR A 179 3.32 7.44 -18.29
CA TYR A 179 2.06 7.98 -18.77
C TYR A 179 1.94 9.50 -18.58
N LEU A 180 2.41 10.03 -17.44
CA LEU A 180 2.40 11.48 -17.19
C LEU A 180 3.33 12.24 -18.14
N VAL A 181 4.54 11.75 -18.37
CA VAL A 181 5.49 12.36 -19.32
C VAL A 181 4.90 12.40 -20.74
N VAL A 182 4.27 11.31 -21.18
CA VAL A 182 3.59 11.27 -22.48
C VAL A 182 2.40 12.24 -22.53
N ALA A 183 1.65 12.36 -21.45
CA ALA A 183 0.50 13.28 -21.39
C ALA A 183 0.92 14.76 -21.43
N GLN A 184 2.08 15.11 -20.86
CA GLN A 184 2.61 16.48 -20.85
C GLN A 184 3.29 16.87 -22.18
N THR A 185 3.74 15.90 -22.97
CA THR A 185 4.45 16.13 -24.25
C THR A 185 3.52 16.16 -25.47
N ARG A 186 2.22 15.83 -25.30
CA ARG A 186 1.22 15.96 -26.36
C ARG A 186 0.61 17.37 -26.34
N PRO A 187 0.73 18.14 -27.45
CA PRO A 187 0.20 19.50 -27.55
C PRO A 187 -1.34 19.56 -27.56
#